data_AF-A0A1E3UIU3-F1
#
_entry.id   AF-A0A1E3UIU3-F1
#
_cell.length_a   1.000
_cell.length_b   1.000
_cell.length_c   1.000
_cell.angle_alpha   90.00
_cell.angle_beta   90.00
_cell.angle_gamma   90.00
#
_symmetry.space_group_name_H-M   'P 1'
#
loop_
_entity.id
_entity.type
_entity.pdbx_description
1 polymer ?
#
loop_
_entity_poly.entity_id
_entity_poly.type
_entity_poly.pdbx_seq_one_letter_code
_entity_poly.pdbx_strand_id
1 'polypeptide(L)'
;MNKVTEWMNLRALFITGRKIKKGTSMKHKYCIFILTAISLLLLTGCGESSKKENVWDPPIEGLTWGMSSEEVKKIYPFINETAEKDGTFWVTLEDKIQVYGISMEVSMSFFESKELMLGLQNMTLKCPEEHIGKLEKELEKRFKDTADPTTDEYGWISWVTGEVISDYYTAEQLKEAYTKRLGEEYMSAHSDYYNGYIAGLPRSYLASYQLKYKGEDSGFMEINGVRLAEMKYLFGEHWKIIR
;
A
#
# COMPACT_ATOMS: atom_id res chain seq x y z
N MET A 1 -6.70 -33.80 -45.84
CA MET A 1 -5.36 -33.27 -46.20
C MET A 1 -5.44 -31.73 -46.13
N ASN A 2 -5.68 -31.12 -44.96
CA ASN A 2 -4.83 -30.87 -43.79
C ASN A 2 -3.61 -29.95 -44.02
N LYS A 3 -3.90 -28.65 -44.16
CA LYS A 3 -3.41 -27.45 -43.42
C LYS A 3 -2.04 -27.45 -42.70
N VAL A 4 -1.08 -28.29 -43.09
CA VAL A 4 0.30 -28.26 -42.56
C VAL A 4 1.30 -27.76 -43.62
N THR A 5 0.93 -27.74 -44.90
CA THR A 5 1.84 -27.35 -45.99
C THR A 5 1.88 -25.84 -46.30
N GLU A 6 0.95 -25.03 -45.77
CA GLU A 6 0.95 -23.57 -45.98
C GLU A 6 1.91 -22.80 -45.05
N TRP A 7 2.28 -23.37 -43.90
CA TRP A 7 3.14 -22.68 -42.92
C TRP A 7 4.63 -22.75 -43.23
N MET A 8 5.06 -23.63 -44.13
CA MET A 8 6.48 -23.75 -44.52
C MET A 8 6.91 -22.79 -45.63
N ASN A 9 5.96 -22.17 -46.36
CA ASN A 9 6.30 -21.23 -47.43
C ASN A 9 6.45 -19.77 -46.98
N LEU A 10 6.02 -19.41 -45.76
CA LEU A 10 6.22 -18.05 -45.22
C LEU A 10 7.60 -17.85 -44.60
N ARG A 11 8.26 -18.90 -44.10
CA ARG A 11 9.64 -18.83 -43.59
C ARG A 11 10.70 -18.73 -44.70
N ALA A 12 10.38 -19.14 -45.92
CA ALA A 12 11.31 -19.05 -47.06
C ALA A 12 11.41 -17.63 -47.66
N LEU A 13 10.49 -16.72 -47.31
CA LEU A 13 10.43 -15.37 -47.89
C LEU A 13 11.31 -14.33 -47.18
N PHE A 14 11.86 -14.64 -46.00
CA PHE A 14 12.75 -13.73 -45.27
C PHE A 14 14.26 -14.02 -45.42
N ILE A 15 14.65 -15.15 -46.04
CA ILE A 15 16.07 -15.58 -46.10
C ILE A 15 16.67 -15.48 -47.52
N THR A 16 15.90 -15.17 -48.56
CA THR A 16 16.46 -14.98 -49.91
C THR A 16 16.23 -13.56 -50.40
N GLY A 17 17.33 -12.79 -50.49
CA GLY A 17 17.37 -11.43 -51.02
C GLY A 17 16.98 -11.34 -52.50
N ARG A 18 15.67 -11.43 -52.80
CA ARG A 18 15.12 -11.16 -54.13
C ARG A 18 14.64 -9.72 -54.22
N LYS A 19 15.28 -8.96 -55.11
CA LYS A 19 14.89 -7.61 -55.55
C LYS A 19 13.38 -7.54 -55.80
N ILE A 20 12.72 -6.64 -55.07
CA ILE A 20 11.32 -6.29 -55.31
C ILE A 20 11.22 -5.69 -56.72
N LYS A 21 10.50 -6.36 -57.61
CA LYS A 21 10.11 -5.82 -58.92
C LYS A 21 9.29 -4.54 -58.71
N LYS A 22 9.70 -3.45 -59.39
CA LYS A 22 8.91 -2.21 -59.54
C LYS A 22 7.56 -2.58 -60.17
N GLY A 23 6.48 -2.45 -59.41
CA GLY A 23 5.13 -2.66 -59.94
C GLY A 23 4.09 -3.07 -58.89
N THR A 24 4.14 -2.55 -57.67
CA THR A 24 3.04 -2.71 -56.70
C THR A 24 2.33 -1.37 -56.53
N SER A 25 1.07 -1.35 -56.98
CA SER A 25 0.10 -0.26 -56.85
C SER A 25 0.15 0.37 -55.45
N MET A 26 0.15 1.71 -55.39
CA MET A 26 0.25 2.48 -54.14
C MET A 26 -0.73 2.03 -53.04
N LYS A 27 -1.87 1.42 -53.42
CA LYS A 27 -2.89 0.92 -52.49
C LYS A 27 -2.38 -0.22 -51.57
N HIS A 28 -1.46 -1.06 -52.04
CA HIS A 28 -0.92 -2.19 -51.25
C HIS A 28 0.08 -1.74 -50.17
N LYS A 29 0.85 -0.67 -50.44
CA LYS A 29 1.82 -0.13 -49.48
C LYS A 29 1.11 0.54 -48.29
N TYR A 30 0.00 1.23 -48.55
CA TYR A 30 -0.85 1.82 -47.51
C TYR A 30 -1.52 0.76 -46.63
N CYS A 31 -2.02 -0.34 -47.20
CA CYS A 31 -2.62 -1.42 -46.41
C CYS A 31 -1.62 -2.06 -45.43
N ILE A 32 -0.37 -2.30 -45.85
CA ILE A 32 0.67 -2.85 -44.97
C ILE A 32 1.03 -1.83 -43.87
N PHE A 33 1.15 -0.55 -44.20
CA PHE A 33 1.47 0.49 -43.21
C PHE A 33 0.36 0.65 -42.16
N ILE A 34 -0.91 0.61 -42.58
CA ILE A 34 -2.07 0.70 -41.68
C ILE A 34 -2.18 -0.55 -40.78
N LEU A 35 -1.96 -1.75 -41.33
CA LEU A 35 -1.97 -2.99 -40.54
C LEU A 35 -0.83 -3.05 -39.52
N THR A 36 0.34 -2.48 -39.85
CA THR A 36 1.48 -2.40 -38.93
C THR A 36 1.24 -1.35 -37.83
N ALA A 37 0.61 -0.23 -38.16
CA ALA A 37 0.24 0.80 -37.18
C ALA A 37 -0.86 0.32 -36.21
N ILE A 38 -1.84 -0.45 -36.68
CA ILE A 38 -2.91 -1.03 -35.84
C ILE A 38 -2.35 -2.10 -34.90
N SER A 39 -1.38 -2.91 -35.35
CA SER A 39 -0.74 -3.91 -34.49
C SER A 39 0.19 -3.30 -33.44
N LEU A 40 0.79 -2.13 -33.71
CA LEU A 40 1.53 -1.34 -32.71
C LEU A 40 0.60 -0.65 -31.69
N LEU A 41 -0.60 -0.21 -32.09
CA LEU A 41 -1.61 0.35 -31.18
C LEU A 41 -2.27 -0.70 -30.27
N LEU A 42 -2.29 -1.97 -30.69
CA LEU A 42 -2.79 -3.08 -29.86
C LEU A 42 -1.77 -3.58 -28.83
N LEU A 43 -0.50 -3.16 -28.93
CA LEU A 43 0.56 -3.50 -27.97
C LEU A 43 0.78 -2.43 -26.88
N THR A 44 0.16 -1.25 -26.99
CA THR A 44 0.11 -0.25 -25.90
C THR A 44 -1.02 -0.51 -24.90
N GLY A 45 -1.82 -1.56 -25.12
CA GLY A 45 -2.73 -2.10 -24.11
C GLY A 45 -1.98 -2.94 -23.09
N CYS A 46 -0.98 -2.34 -22.41
CA CYS A 46 -0.60 -2.82 -21.09
C CYS A 46 -1.84 -2.64 -20.24
N GLY A 47 -2.60 -3.72 -20.07
CA GLY A 47 -3.57 -3.81 -19.00
C GLY A 47 -2.80 -3.66 -17.70
N GLU A 48 -2.72 -2.43 -17.19
CA GLU A 48 -2.65 -2.23 -15.75
C GLU A 48 -3.86 -2.95 -15.20
N SER A 49 -3.64 -4.19 -14.74
CA SER A 49 -4.45 -4.73 -13.67
C SER A 49 -4.24 -3.74 -12.52
N SER A 50 -5.06 -2.69 -12.47
CA SER A 50 -5.10 -1.77 -11.35
C SER A 50 -5.44 -2.65 -10.16
N LYS A 51 -4.41 -3.10 -9.41
CA LYS A 51 -4.61 -3.60 -8.05
C LYS A 51 -5.43 -2.50 -7.40
N LYS A 52 -6.68 -2.83 -7.05
CA LYS A 52 -7.58 -1.88 -6.43
C LYS A 52 -6.87 -1.40 -5.18
N GLU A 53 -6.36 -0.18 -5.22
CA GLU A 53 -5.54 0.40 -4.15
C GLU A 53 -6.38 0.33 -2.88
N ASN A 54 -5.84 -0.27 -1.82
CA ASN A 54 -6.56 -0.35 -0.57
C ASN A 54 -6.60 1.05 0.02
N VAL A 55 -7.81 1.58 0.25
CA VAL A 55 -8.02 2.93 0.78
C VAL A 55 -7.33 3.15 2.14
N TRP A 56 -7.01 2.07 2.85
CA TRP A 56 -6.34 2.10 4.16
C TRP A 56 -4.82 1.98 4.08
N ASP A 57 -4.24 1.70 2.91
CA ASP A 57 -2.79 1.77 2.72
C ASP A 57 -2.29 3.23 2.80
N PRO A 58 -1.01 3.46 3.10
CA PRO A 58 -0.43 4.81 3.15
C PRO A 58 -0.71 5.62 1.88
N PRO A 59 -1.01 6.93 1.99
CA PRO A 59 -1.27 7.79 0.82
C PRO A 59 0.03 8.36 0.24
N ILE A 60 1.14 7.62 0.38
CA ILE A 60 2.48 7.98 -0.12
C ILE A 60 2.95 6.83 -0.99
N GLU A 61 3.35 7.16 -2.22
CA GLU A 61 3.72 6.18 -3.23
C GLU A 61 4.85 5.25 -2.77
N GLY A 62 4.73 3.97 -3.08
CA GLY A 62 5.75 2.97 -2.74
C GLY A 62 5.77 2.55 -1.26
N LEU A 63 4.93 3.14 -0.39
CA LEU A 63 4.84 2.75 1.01
C LEU A 63 3.70 1.77 1.26
N THR A 64 3.97 0.78 2.10
CA THR A 64 2.97 -0.17 2.58
C THR A 64 3.22 -0.48 4.05
N TRP A 65 2.15 -0.68 4.82
CA TRP A 65 2.25 -1.17 6.20
C TRP A 65 3.03 -2.48 6.25
N GLY A 66 3.95 -2.59 7.19
CA GLY A 66 4.84 -3.74 7.32
C GLY A 66 6.23 -3.58 6.69
N MET A 67 6.43 -2.58 5.82
CA MET A 67 7.70 -2.35 5.15
C MET A 67 8.80 -1.98 6.15
N SER A 68 10.01 -2.52 5.99
CA SER A 68 11.09 -2.22 6.93
C SER A 68 11.62 -0.79 6.76
N SER A 69 12.22 -0.24 7.81
CA SER A 69 12.87 1.07 7.78
C SER A 69 13.93 1.16 6.67
N GLU A 70 14.76 0.13 6.52
CA GLU A 70 15.76 0.00 5.45
C GLU A 70 15.15 -0.05 4.03
N GLU A 71 13.94 -0.57 3.86
CA GLU A 71 13.23 -0.53 2.59
C GLU A 71 12.68 0.86 2.31
N VAL A 72 12.06 1.50 3.30
CA VAL A 72 11.54 2.86 3.19
C VAL A 72 12.68 3.86 2.91
N LYS A 73 13.83 3.72 3.59
CA LYS A 73 15.00 4.61 3.46
C LYS A 73 15.60 4.62 2.05
N LYS A 74 15.39 3.56 1.25
CA LYS A 74 15.79 3.50 -0.17
C LYS A 74 14.93 4.38 -1.07
N ILE A 75 13.70 4.67 -0.64
CA ILE A 75 12.72 5.47 -1.38
C ILE A 75 12.73 6.91 -0.86
N TYR A 76 12.75 7.08 0.46
CA TYR A 76 12.68 8.37 1.14
C TYR A 76 13.79 8.50 2.21
N PRO A 77 14.76 9.42 2.03
CA PRO A 77 15.81 9.66 3.02
C PRO A 77 15.27 10.17 4.36
N PHE A 78 15.96 9.83 5.46
CA PHE A 78 15.59 10.21 6.84
C PHE A 78 16.52 11.30 7.39
N ILE A 79 16.00 12.27 8.12
CA ILE A 79 16.78 13.32 8.82
C ILE A 79 17.31 12.81 10.16
N ASN A 80 16.40 12.27 10.98
CA ASN A 80 16.63 11.92 12.38
C ASN A 80 16.00 10.56 12.65
N GLU A 81 16.73 9.71 13.37
CA GLU A 81 16.20 8.49 13.99
C GLU A 81 16.11 8.80 15.50
N THR A 82 14.90 8.99 16.02
CA THR A 82 14.69 9.23 17.46
C THR A 82 14.75 7.94 18.25
N ALA A 83 15.06 8.08 19.55
CA ALA A 83 15.42 6.99 20.46
C ALA A 83 14.46 5.79 20.40
N GLU A 84 15.06 4.62 20.19
CA GLU A 84 14.43 3.32 20.29
C GLU A 84 13.86 3.13 21.70
N LYS A 85 12.56 2.86 21.79
CA LYS A 85 11.93 2.37 23.00
C LYS A 85 11.21 1.07 22.68
N ASP A 86 11.67 -0.01 23.30
CA ASP A 86 11.04 -1.33 23.19
C ASP A 86 10.85 -1.79 21.72
N GLY A 87 11.85 -1.56 20.87
CA GLY A 87 11.81 -1.86 19.42
C GLY A 87 11.04 -0.85 18.57
N THR A 88 10.36 0.13 19.17
CA THR A 88 9.70 1.22 18.43
C THR A 88 10.65 2.40 18.27
N PHE A 89 10.75 2.94 17.06
CA PHE A 89 11.47 4.19 16.80
C PHE A 89 10.73 5.04 15.78
N TRP A 90 11.08 6.32 15.73
CA TRP A 90 10.44 7.30 14.87
C TRP A 90 11.49 7.93 13.96
N VAL A 91 11.05 8.27 12.75
CA VAL A 91 11.87 8.98 11.78
C VAL A 91 11.10 10.13 11.19
N THR A 92 11.81 11.18 10.80
CA THR A 92 11.26 12.27 9.97
C THR A 92 11.94 12.21 8.61
N LEU A 93 11.15 12.32 7.55
CA LEU A 93 11.68 12.34 6.18
C LEU A 93 12.42 13.65 5.90
N GLU A 94 13.47 13.57 5.07
CA GLU A 94 14.28 14.73 4.67
C GLU A 94 13.51 15.77 3.88
N ASP A 95 12.80 15.30 2.87
CA ASP A 95 11.99 16.15 2.01
C ASP A 95 10.52 16.16 2.43
N LYS A 96 9.88 17.30 2.21
CA LYS A 96 8.42 17.36 2.26
C LYS A 96 7.84 16.52 1.13
N ILE A 97 6.81 15.73 1.44
CA ILE A 97 6.17 14.82 0.49
C ILE A 97 4.87 15.42 -0.02
N GLN A 98 4.58 15.21 -1.31
CA GLN A 98 3.31 15.58 -1.91
C GLN A 98 2.24 14.55 -1.56
N VAL A 99 1.28 14.93 -0.71
CA VAL A 99 0.13 14.10 -0.36
C VAL A 99 -1.14 14.85 -0.77
N TYR A 100 -1.91 14.27 -1.68
CA TYR A 100 -3.05 14.96 -2.34
C TYR A 100 -2.68 16.32 -2.97
N GLY A 101 -1.45 16.43 -3.48
CA GLY A 101 -0.90 17.67 -4.02
C GLY A 101 -0.75 18.78 -2.98
N ILE A 102 -0.46 18.41 -1.73
CA ILE A 102 -0.10 19.31 -0.63
C ILE A 102 1.29 18.89 -0.16
N SER A 103 2.22 19.84 -0.05
CA SER A 103 3.57 19.60 0.46
C SER A 103 3.54 19.50 1.98
N MET A 104 3.78 18.30 2.53
CA MET A 104 3.66 18.02 3.97
C MET A 104 4.98 17.52 4.55
N GLU A 105 5.24 17.89 5.81
CA GLU A 105 6.26 17.22 6.62
C GLU A 105 5.70 15.88 7.09
N VAL A 106 6.50 14.83 6.97
CA VAL A 106 6.08 13.46 7.29
C VAL A 106 7.03 12.87 8.32
N SER A 107 6.47 12.34 9.40
CA SER A 107 7.18 11.45 10.30
C SER A 107 6.51 10.08 10.32
N MET A 108 7.28 9.05 10.61
CA MET A 108 6.84 7.66 10.59
C MET A 108 7.30 6.96 11.85
N SER A 109 6.57 5.94 12.28
CA SER A 109 7.04 5.03 13.31
C SER A 109 7.19 3.61 12.76
N PHE A 110 8.24 2.95 13.23
CA PHE A 110 8.56 1.58 12.92
C PHE A 110 8.63 0.78 14.20
N PHE A 111 8.28 -0.50 14.13
CA PHE A 111 8.61 -1.46 15.17
C PHE A 111 9.49 -2.55 14.59
N GLU A 112 10.75 -2.55 15.01
CA GLU A 112 11.77 -3.49 14.56
C GLU A 112 12.64 -3.85 15.76
N SER A 113 12.55 -5.09 16.22
CA SER A 113 13.41 -5.67 17.25
C SER A 113 14.03 -6.97 16.75
N LYS A 114 14.95 -7.54 17.54
CA LYS A 114 15.54 -8.84 17.23
C LYS A 114 14.50 -9.97 17.21
N GLU A 115 13.46 -9.84 18.02
CA GLU A 115 12.41 -10.82 18.24
C GLU A 115 11.20 -10.60 17.33
N LEU A 116 10.92 -9.35 16.94
CA LEU A 116 9.71 -9.00 16.22
C LEU A 116 9.94 -7.84 15.23
N MET A 117 9.63 -8.13 13.96
CA MET A 117 9.77 -7.18 12.84
C MET A 117 8.40 -6.85 12.27
N LEU A 118 7.76 -5.80 12.78
CA LEU A 118 6.47 -5.32 12.27
C LEU A 118 6.64 -4.20 11.22
N GLY A 119 7.79 -3.54 11.15
CA GLY A 119 8.07 -2.50 10.15
C GLY A 119 7.22 -1.24 10.34
N LEU A 120 6.89 -0.56 9.23
CA LEU A 120 6.11 0.68 9.20
C LEU A 120 4.70 0.46 9.78
N GLN A 121 4.35 1.27 10.77
CA GLN A 121 3.13 1.11 11.57
C GLN A 121 2.25 2.36 11.65
N ASN A 122 2.86 3.53 11.69
CA ASN A 122 2.16 4.80 11.84
C ASN A 122 2.85 5.89 11.02
N MET A 123 2.08 6.88 10.59
CA MET A 123 2.59 8.08 9.95
C MET A 123 1.88 9.30 10.52
N THR A 124 2.64 10.36 10.73
CA THR A 124 2.11 11.67 11.07
C THR A 124 2.48 12.66 9.98
N LEU A 125 1.50 13.45 9.55
CA LEU A 125 1.67 14.44 8.50
C LEU A 125 1.29 15.81 9.05
N LYS A 126 2.10 16.81 8.72
CA LYS A 126 1.82 18.20 9.07
C LYS A 126 1.42 18.97 7.81
N CYS A 127 0.13 19.23 7.70
CA CYS A 127 -0.47 20.04 6.66
C CYS A 127 -0.35 21.53 7.01
N PRO A 128 0.08 22.39 6.07
CA PRO A 128 -0.04 23.84 6.23
C PRO A 128 -1.49 24.27 6.46
N GLU A 129 -1.70 25.26 7.34
CA GLU A 129 -3.04 25.67 7.80
C GLU A 129 -3.96 26.08 6.64
N GLU A 130 -3.41 26.77 5.64
CA GLU A 130 -4.10 27.20 4.42
C GLU A 130 -4.62 26.04 3.55
N HIS A 131 -4.17 24.81 3.80
CA HIS A 131 -4.52 23.61 3.03
C HIS A 131 -5.38 22.60 3.80
N ILE A 132 -5.72 22.85 5.08
CA ILE A 132 -6.53 21.94 5.90
C ILE A 132 -7.87 21.62 5.23
N GLY A 133 -8.60 22.64 4.78
CA GLY A 133 -9.90 22.44 4.12
C GLY A 133 -9.80 21.73 2.75
N LYS A 134 -8.63 21.73 2.10
CA LYS A 134 -8.37 20.91 0.92
C LYS A 134 -8.14 19.45 1.33
N LEU A 135 -7.31 19.23 2.35
CA LEU A 135 -6.99 17.90 2.87
C LEU A 135 -8.26 17.18 3.36
N GLU A 136 -9.10 17.86 4.15
CA GLU A 136 -10.38 17.33 4.63
C GLU A 136 -11.24 16.78 3.48
N LYS A 137 -11.43 17.55 2.40
CA LYS A 137 -12.20 17.12 1.23
C LYS A 137 -11.61 15.92 0.51
N GLU A 138 -10.29 15.83 0.42
CA GLU A 138 -9.62 14.68 -0.19
C GLU A 138 -9.78 13.42 0.68
N LEU A 139 -9.78 13.56 2.01
CA LEU A 139 -10.06 12.45 2.93
C LEU A 139 -11.54 12.03 2.87
N GLU A 140 -12.48 12.99 2.86
CA GLU A 140 -13.91 12.70 2.65
C GLU A 140 -14.13 11.92 1.35
N LYS A 141 -13.50 12.37 0.25
CA LYS A 141 -13.58 11.69 -1.04
C LYS A 141 -12.96 10.30 -1.00
N ARG A 142 -11.79 10.16 -0.34
CA ARG A 142 -11.09 8.88 -0.19
C ARG A 142 -11.97 7.86 0.52
N PHE A 143 -12.61 8.25 1.62
CA PHE A 143 -13.33 7.32 2.49
C PHE A 143 -14.84 7.22 2.25
N LYS A 144 -15.42 8.05 1.36
CA LYS A 144 -16.87 8.17 1.11
C LYS A 144 -17.66 6.86 1.06
N ASP A 145 -17.09 5.82 0.46
CA ASP A 145 -17.77 4.53 0.26
C ASP A 145 -17.31 3.45 1.27
N THR A 146 -16.52 3.82 2.27
CA THR A 146 -15.82 2.87 3.17
C THR A 146 -15.91 3.20 4.65
N ALA A 147 -16.02 4.47 5.03
CA ALA A 147 -16.13 4.90 6.43
C ALA A 147 -16.83 6.26 6.53
N ASP A 148 -17.76 6.36 7.48
CA ASP A 148 -18.33 7.64 7.88
C ASP A 148 -17.40 8.36 8.87
N PRO A 149 -17.10 9.66 8.68
CA PRO A 149 -16.27 10.40 9.62
C PRO A 149 -16.99 10.58 10.96
N THR A 150 -16.23 10.48 12.04
CA THR A 150 -16.66 10.96 13.37
C THR A 150 -15.88 12.20 13.75
N THR A 151 -16.50 13.10 14.52
CA THR A 151 -15.85 14.34 14.98
C THR A 151 -15.96 14.44 16.49
N ASP A 152 -14.87 14.86 17.14
CA ASP A 152 -14.86 15.09 18.59
C ASP A 152 -14.90 16.59 18.96
N GLU A 153 -15.07 16.85 20.26
CA GLU A 153 -15.13 18.22 20.81
C GLU A 153 -13.81 18.98 20.65
N TYR A 154 -12.69 18.27 20.55
CA TYR A 154 -11.36 18.84 20.39
C TYR A 154 -11.05 19.22 18.95
N GLY A 155 -11.90 18.87 17.98
CA GLY A 155 -11.68 19.20 16.58
C GLY A 155 -10.85 18.17 15.83
N TRP A 156 -10.92 16.91 16.21
CA TRP A 156 -10.45 15.80 15.39
C TRP A 156 -11.59 15.25 14.52
N ILE A 157 -11.28 14.94 13.28
CA ILE A 157 -12.11 14.11 12.40
C ILE A 157 -11.42 12.75 12.28
N SER A 158 -12.14 11.66 12.51
CA SER A 158 -11.61 10.30 12.44
C SER A 158 -12.37 9.45 11.43
N TRP A 159 -11.63 8.76 10.58
CA TRP A 159 -12.10 7.65 9.74
C TRP A 159 -11.44 6.37 10.23
N VAL A 160 -12.23 5.36 10.53
CA VAL A 160 -11.75 4.05 11.02
C VAL A 160 -12.32 2.96 10.14
N THR A 161 -11.60 1.84 10.04
CA THR A 161 -12.14 0.67 9.34
C THR A 161 -13.43 0.22 10.03
N GLY A 162 -14.51 0.00 9.26
CA GLY A 162 -15.74 -0.57 9.83
C GLY A 162 -15.56 -2.01 10.34
N GLU A 163 -14.56 -2.71 9.79
CA GLU A 163 -14.16 -4.05 10.20
C GLU A 163 -13.17 -3.98 11.39
N VAL A 164 -13.28 -4.95 12.27
CA VAL A 164 -12.37 -5.19 13.40
C VAL A 164 -11.69 -6.55 13.27
N ILE A 165 -10.62 -6.78 14.03
CA ILE A 165 -9.89 -8.06 13.97
C ILE A 165 -10.80 -9.27 14.22
N SER A 166 -11.81 -9.15 15.10
CA SER A 166 -12.73 -10.27 15.42
C SER A 166 -13.58 -10.75 14.26
N ASP A 167 -13.73 -9.94 13.20
CA ASP A 167 -14.45 -10.32 11.99
C ASP A 167 -13.69 -11.42 11.22
N TYR A 168 -12.38 -11.55 11.48
CA TYR A 168 -11.48 -12.48 10.81
C TYR A 168 -10.93 -13.55 11.75
N TYR A 169 -10.53 -13.17 12.96
CA TYR A 169 -9.78 -14.05 13.87
C TYR A 169 -10.39 -14.12 15.26
N THR A 170 -10.37 -15.29 15.90
CA THR A 170 -10.66 -15.40 17.34
C THR A 170 -9.43 -15.04 18.18
N ALA A 171 -9.62 -14.79 19.48
CA ALA A 171 -8.49 -14.57 20.39
C ALA A 171 -7.56 -15.79 20.46
N GLU A 172 -8.12 -17.01 20.37
CA GLU A 172 -7.36 -18.25 20.33
C GLU A 172 -6.51 -18.35 19.06
N GLN A 173 -7.08 -18.05 17.88
CA GLN A 173 -6.34 -18.05 16.62
C GLN A 173 -5.21 -17.01 16.62
N LEU A 174 -5.44 -15.84 17.21
CA LEU A 174 -4.40 -14.84 17.41
C LEU A 174 -3.30 -15.38 18.33
N LYS A 175 -3.66 -15.98 19.47
CA LYS A 175 -2.69 -16.56 20.41
C LYS A 175 -1.85 -17.66 19.75
N GLU A 176 -2.46 -18.54 18.97
CA GLU A 176 -1.75 -19.56 18.20
C GLU A 176 -0.79 -18.92 17.18
N ALA A 177 -1.20 -17.87 16.48
CA ALA A 177 -0.37 -17.17 15.51
C ALA A 177 0.86 -16.50 16.17
N TYR A 178 0.68 -15.81 17.30
CA TYR A 178 1.79 -15.26 18.06
C TYR A 178 2.72 -16.35 18.58
N THR A 179 2.16 -17.43 19.14
CA THR A 179 2.96 -18.55 19.65
C THR A 179 3.79 -19.19 18.55
N LYS A 180 3.22 -19.35 17.35
CA LYS A 180 3.94 -19.85 16.17
C LYS A 180 5.08 -18.93 15.73
N ARG A 181 4.92 -17.61 15.86
CA ARG A 181 5.90 -16.60 15.41
C ARG A 181 7.00 -16.35 16.43
N LEU A 182 6.64 -16.28 17.71
CA LEU A 182 7.53 -15.86 18.80
C LEU A 182 8.06 -17.05 19.62
N GLY A 183 7.41 -18.21 19.53
CA GLY A 183 7.73 -19.40 20.30
C GLY A 183 7.05 -19.44 21.68
N GLU A 184 6.80 -20.66 22.17
CA GLU A 184 6.13 -20.89 23.46
C GLU A 184 6.91 -20.30 24.64
N GLU A 185 8.24 -20.43 24.66
CA GLU A 185 9.09 -19.90 25.73
C GLU A 185 8.97 -18.37 25.82
N TYR A 186 8.99 -17.66 24.68
CA TYR A 186 8.84 -16.21 24.65
C TYR A 186 7.46 -15.77 25.11
N MET A 187 6.40 -16.45 24.62
CA MET A 187 5.03 -16.18 25.01
C MET A 187 4.80 -16.43 26.51
N SER A 188 5.44 -17.45 27.07
CA SER A 188 5.38 -17.74 28.51
C SER A 188 6.15 -16.71 29.33
N ALA A 189 7.33 -16.27 28.88
CA ALA A 189 8.13 -15.26 29.58
C ALA A 189 7.45 -13.88 29.62
N HIS A 190 6.58 -13.60 28.65
CA HIS A 190 5.87 -12.31 28.51
C HIS A 190 4.35 -12.46 28.65
N SER A 191 3.89 -13.50 29.39
CA SER A 191 2.48 -13.88 29.43
C SER A 191 1.55 -12.76 29.90
N ASP A 192 1.96 -11.97 30.90
CA ASP A 192 1.10 -10.92 31.46
C ASP A 192 0.78 -9.83 30.44
N TYR A 193 1.79 -9.44 29.66
CA TYR A 193 1.63 -8.49 28.56
C TYR A 193 0.79 -9.09 27.43
N TYR A 194 1.18 -10.25 26.91
CA TYR A 194 0.52 -10.82 25.73
C TYR A 194 -0.89 -11.33 26.01
N ASN A 195 -1.21 -11.80 27.22
CA ASN A 195 -2.58 -12.19 27.55
C ASN A 195 -3.53 -10.99 27.52
N GLY A 196 -3.14 -9.86 28.13
CA GLY A 196 -3.95 -8.64 28.10
C GLY A 196 -4.05 -8.05 26.70
N TYR A 197 -2.92 -8.00 25.99
CA TYR A 197 -2.84 -7.50 24.63
C TYR A 197 -3.73 -8.31 23.67
N ILE A 198 -3.56 -9.63 23.61
CA ILE A 198 -4.31 -10.52 22.72
C ILE A 198 -5.80 -10.54 23.08
N ALA A 199 -6.16 -10.40 24.36
CA ALA A 199 -7.56 -10.28 24.75
C ALA A 199 -8.22 -8.98 24.23
N GLY A 200 -7.44 -7.90 24.08
CA GLY A 200 -7.91 -6.61 23.56
C GLY A 200 -7.96 -6.53 22.02
N LEU A 201 -7.05 -7.22 21.34
CA LEU A 201 -6.92 -7.20 19.87
C LEU A 201 -8.22 -7.37 19.08
N PRO A 202 -9.13 -8.30 19.42
CA PRO A 202 -10.28 -8.60 18.57
C PRO A 202 -11.18 -7.39 18.33
N ARG A 203 -11.20 -6.41 19.25
CA ARG A 203 -12.04 -5.21 19.14
C ARG A 203 -11.36 -4.03 18.46
N SER A 204 -10.08 -4.17 18.09
CA SER A 204 -9.33 -3.08 17.46
C SER A 204 -9.71 -2.92 15.99
N TYR A 205 -9.91 -1.67 15.56
CA TYR A 205 -9.93 -1.32 14.15
C TYR A 205 -8.59 -1.64 13.50
N LEU A 206 -8.63 -2.00 12.23
CA LEU A 206 -7.44 -2.40 11.47
C LEU A 206 -6.58 -1.19 11.08
N ALA A 207 -7.23 -0.07 10.75
CA ALA A 207 -6.56 1.18 10.45
C ALA A 207 -7.42 2.38 10.83
N SER A 208 -6.77 3.52 11.04
CA SER A 208 -7.42 4.81 11.25
C SER A 208 -6.67 5.95 10.57
N TYR A 209 -7.44 6.95 10.18
CA TYR A 209 -6.99 8.24 9.71
C TYR A 209 -7.63 9.30 10.60
N GLN A 210 -6.83 10.18 11.18
CA GLN A 210 -7.32 11.25 12.05
C GLN A 210 -6.74 12.58 11.61
N LEU A 211 -7.59 13.60 11.44
CA LEU A 211 -7.20 14.96 11.07
C LEU A 211 -7.63 15.93 12.15
N LYS A 212 -6.68 16.69 12.70
CA LYS A 212 -6.96 17.85 13.54
C LYS A 212 -7.32 19.03 12.64
N TYR A 213 -8.62 19.32 12.49
CA TYR A 213 -9.08 20.35 11.55
C TYR A 213 -9.20 21.74 12.18
N LYS A 214 -9.17 21.84 13.50
CA LYS A 214 -9.21 23.11 14.25
C LYS A 214 -8.54 22.99 15.62
N GLY A 215 -8.20 24.14 16.21
CA GLY A 215 -7.58 24.24 17.53
C GLY A 215 -6.05 24.17 17.47
N GLU A 216 -5.42 23.92 18.62
CA GLU A 216 -3.98 23.65 18.68
C GLU A 216 -3.64 22.42 17.81
N ASP A 217 -2.49 22.48 17.13
CA ASP A 217 -2.03 21.47 16.17
C ASP A 217 -2.93 21.26 14.94
N SER A 218 -3.76 22.25 14.57
CA SER A 218 -4.53 22.18 13.32
C SER A 218 -3.64 21.89 12.11
N GLY A 219 -4.09 20.96 11.26
CA GLY A 219 -3.32 20.46 10.13
C GLY A 219 -2.46 19.25 10.46
N PHE A 220 -2.38 18.84 11.73
CA PHE A 220 -1.81 17.56 12.09
C PHE A 220 -2.74 16.41 11.70
N MET A 221 -2.16 15.40 11.07
CA MET A 221 -2.86 14.20 10.63
C MET A 221 -2.10 12.98 11.13
N GLU A 222 -2.82 12.03 11.74
CA GLU A 222 -2.30 10.73 12.13
C GLU A 222 -2.90 9.63 11.25
N ILE A 223 -2.05 8.72 10.79
CA ILE A 223 -2.43 7.53 10.06
C ILE A 223 -1.88 6.33 10.80
N ASN A 224 -2.77 5.49 11.31
CA ASN A 224 -2.39 4.31 12.08
C ASN A 224 -2.75 3.05 11.31
N GLY A 225 -1.73 2.25 10.97
CA GLY A 225 -1.86 0.95 10.31
C GLY A 225 -1.27 -0.20 11.13
N VAL A 226 -1.05 -0.01 12.44
CA VAL A 226 -0.36 -0.99 13.30
C VAL A 226 -1.01 -2.36 13.20
N ARG A 227 -2.34 -2.42 13.27
CA ARG A 227 -3.06 -3.71 13.19
C ARG A 227 -2.95 -4.34 11.82
N LEU A 228 -2.97 -3.57 10.73
CA LEU A 228 -2.71 -4.10 9.39
C LEU A 228 -1.30 -4.68 9.26
N ALA A 229 -0.28 -3.95 9.73
CA ALA A 229 1.11 -4.44 9.74
C ALA A 229 1.23 -5.73 10.55
N GLU A 230 0.57 -5.79 11.71
CA GLU A 230 0.54 -6.94 12.60
C GLU A 230 -0.17 -8.15 11.98
N MET A 231 -1.33 -7.96 11.34
CA MET A 231 -2.03 -9.05 10.66
C MET A 231 -1.21 -9.60 9.49
N LYS A 232 -0.53 -8.73 8.72
CA LYS A 232 0.41 -9.15 7.67
C LYS A 232 1.59 -9.91 8.23
N TYR A 233 2.16 -9.45 9.35
CA TYR A 233 3.25 -10.15 10.01
C TYR A 233 2.84 -11.55 10.45
N LEU A 234 1.69 -11.70 11.09
CA LEU A 234 1.22 -13.00 11.60
C LEU A 234 0.83 -13.95 10.46
N PHE A 235 0.00 -13.48 9.54
CA PHE A 235 -0.73 -14.32 8.58
C PHE A 235 -0.29 -14.17 7.11
N GLY A 236 0.60 -13.22 6.80
CA GLY A 236 1.09 -12.91 5.46
C GLY A 236 0.21 -11.90 4.69
N GLU A 237 0.55 -11.64 3.43
CA GLU A 237 -0.14 -10.64 2.58
C GLU A 237 -1.65 -10.93 2.39
N HIS A 238 -2.04 -12.20 2.45
CA HIS A 238 -3.44 -12.64 2.38
C HIS A 238 -4.04 -12.87 3.77
N TRP A 239 -3.79 -11.94 4.70
CA TRP A 239 -4.27 -12.02 6.07
C TRP A 239 -5.80 -11.96 6.22
N LYS A 240 -6.55 -11.54 5.20
CA LYS A 240 -8.03 -11.62 5.23
C LYS A 240 -8.47 -13.06 4.93
N ILE A 241 -8.37 -13.93 5.92
CA ILE A 241 -8.96 -15.28 5.86
C ILE A 241 -10.30 -15.19 6.60
N ILE A 242 -11.39 -15.24 5.83
CA ILE A 242 -12.76 -15.20 6.35
C ILE A 242 -13.03 -16.55 7.04
N ARG A 243 -13.68 -16.51 8.21
CA ARG A 243 -14.19 -17.68 8.93
C ARG A 243 -15.17 -18.52 8.11
#